data_AF-A0A7V2MI56-F1
#
_entry.id   AF-A0A7V2MI56-F1
#
_cell.length_a   1.000
_cell.length_b   1.000
_cell.length_c   1.000
_cell.angle_alpha   90.00
_cell.angle_beta   90.00
_cell.angle_gamma   90.00
#
_symmetry.space_group_name_H-M   'P 1'
#
loop_
_entity.id
_entity.type
_entity.pdbx_description
1 polymer ?
#
loop_
_entity_poly.entity_id
_entity_poly.type
_entity_poly.pdbx_seq_one_letter_code
_entity_poly.pdbx_strand_id
1 'polypeptide(L)' 'MSRQTTEFERAAQAGATRSTSTLGELWAFLANNKRWWMIPIVTVLLLFGVLVFLSGTAAAPFIYTLF' A
#
# COMPACT_ATOMS: atom_id res chain seq x y z
N MET A 1 -37.31 9.84 28.17
CA MET A 1 -35.86 9.60 28.09
C MET A 1 -35.60 8.67 26.89
N SER A 2 -35.75 9.14 25.64
CA SER A 2 -35.85 8.25 24.46
C SER A 2 -35.49 8.88 23.09
N ARG A 3 -34.69 9.97 23.04
CA ARG A 3 -34.35 10.65 21.78
C ARG A 3 -32.88 10.58 21.34
N GLN A 4 -32.03 9.84 22.05
CA GLN A 4 -30.59 9.83 21.73
C GLN A 4 -30.13 8.73 20.79
N THR A 5 -30.84 7.60 20.68
CA THR A 5 -30.38 6.45 19.86
C THR A 5 -30.31 6.77 18.36
N THR A 6 -31.24 7.59 17.85
CA THR A 6 -31.31 7.97 16.43
C THR A 6 -30.13 8.83 15.96
N GLU A 7 -29.60 9.71 16.82
CA GLU A 7 -28.42 10.54 16.52
C GLU A 7 -27.15 9.69 16.45
N PHE A 8 -27.01 8.71 17.36
CA PHE A 8 -25.90 7.76 17.36
C PHE A 8 -25.94 6.79 16.17
N GLU A 9 -27.11 6.30 15.77
CA GLU A 9 -27.27 5.46 14.57
C GLU A 9 -26.93 6.23 13.27
N ARG A 10 -27.29 7.52 13.18
CA ARG A 10 -26.88 8.38 12.05
C ARG A 10 -25.37 8.61 12.00
N ALA A 11 -24.74 8.86 13.14
CA ALA A 11 -23.29 9.01 13.23
C ALA A 11 -22.54 7.73 12.84
N ALA A 12 -23.10 6.55 13.16
CA ALA A 12 -22.53 5.26 12.77
C ALA A 12 -22.71 4.96 11.27
N GLN A 13 -23.86 5.32 10.68
CA GLN A 13 -24.12 5.14 9.24
C GLN A 13 -23.29 6.08 8.36
N ALA A 14 -22.95 7.28 8.85
CA ALA A 14 -22.09 8.22 8.14
C ALA A 14 -20.65 7.69 7.95
N GLY A 15 -20.16 6.83 8.86
CA GLY A 15 -18.85 6.18 8.75
C GLY A 15 -18.82 4.98 7.80
N ALA A 16 -19.96 4.32 7.57
CA ALA A 16 -20.05 3.09 6.78
C ALA A 16 -19.93 3.28 5.26
N THR A 17 -19.96 4.54 4.77
CA THR A 17 -20.00 4.84 3.33
C THR A 17 -18.63 5.19 2.74
N ARG A 18 -17.56 5.21 3.53
CA ARG A 18 -16.20 5.34 3.01
C ARG A 18 -15.59 3.96 2.81
N SER A 19 -16.16 3.19 1.88
CA SER A 19 -15.57 1.96 1.37
C SER A 19 -14.39 2.28 0.43
N THR A 20 -13.47 3.13 0.85
CA THR A 20 -12.11 3.06 0.32
C THR A 20 -11.56 1.77 0.89
N SER A 21 -11.25 0.79 0.03
CA SER A 21 -10.68 -0.47 0.51
C SER A 21 -9.50 -0.16 1.45
N THR A 22 -9.28 -0.99 2.46
CA THR A 22 -8.15 -0.84 3.41
C THR A 22 -6.82 -0.62 2.68
N LEU A 23 -6.68 -1.24 1.50
CA LEU A 23 -5.54 -1.06 0.60
C LEU A 23 -5.48 0.32 -0.06
N GLY A 24 -6.63 0.91 -0.42
CA GLY A 24 -6.74 2.27 -0.95
C GLY A 24 -6.46 3.35 0.08
N GLU A 25 -6.87 3.16 1.34
CA GLU A 25 -6.50 4.05 2.45
C GLU A 25 -5.00 3.97 2.76
N LEU A 26 -4.43 2.76 2.76
CA LEU A 26 -2.98 2.56 2.85
C LEU A 26 -2.23 3.26 1.72
N TRP A 27 -2.70 3.13 0.48
CA TRP A 27 -2.10 3.78 -0.69
C TRP A 27 -2.21 5.30 -0.63
N ALA A 28 -3.35 5.84 -0.19
CA ALA A 28 -3.55 7.26 0.02
C ALA A 28 -2.64 7.80 1.12
N PHE A 29 -2.49 7.07 2.23
CA PHE A 29 -1.56 7.42 3.31
C PHE A 29 -0.11 7.42 2.82
N LEU A 30 0.27 6.41 2.04
CA LEU A 30 1.57 6.33 1.37
C LEU A 30 1.81 7.53 0.46
N ALA A 31 0.85 7.84 -0.41
CA ALA A 31 0.94 8.97 -1.33
C ALA A 31 0.98 10.33 -0.63
N ASN A 32 0.42 10.43 0.57
CA ASN A 32 0.38 11.65 1.39
C ASN A 32 1.68 11.86 2.21
N ASN A 33 2.51 10.83 2.38
CA ASN A 33 3.86 10.96 2.93
C ASN A 33 4.80 11.42 1.81
N LYS A 34 5.59 12.49 2.07
CA LYS A 34 6.44 13.19 1.08
C LYS A 34 7.02 12.22 0.04
N ARG A 35 6.46 12.26 -1.17
CA ARG A 35 6.76 11.34 -2.30
C ARG A 35 8.25 11.07 -2.49
N TRP A 36 9.09 12.07 -2.19
CA TRP A 36 10.54 12.02 -2.29
C TRP A 36 11.22 10.96 -1.39
N TRP A 37 10.67 10.65 -0.22
CA TRP A 37 11.21 9.62 0.69
C TRP A 37 10.70 8.21 0.38
N MET A 38 9.54 8.10 -0.27
CA MET A 38 8.91 6.81 -0.57
C MET A 38 9.42 6.19 -1.87
N ILE A 39 9.75 7.04 -2.85
CA ILE A 39 10.35 6.63 -4.12
C ILE A 39 11.57 5.72 -3.93
N PRO A 40 12.60 6.05 -3.11
CA PRO A 40 13.77 5.19 -2.97
C PRO A 40 13.43 3.80 -2.41
N ILE A 41 12.55 3.72 -1.40
CA ILE A 41 12.13 2.45 -0.80
C ILE A 41 11.40 1.58 -1.82
N VAL A 42 10.40 2.15 -2.51
CA VAL A 42 9.62 1.43 -3.52
C VAL A 42 10.50 1.00 -4.70
N THR A 43 11.47 1.83 -5.09
CA THR A 43 12.41 1.53 -6.17
C THR A 43 13.29 0.33 -5.82
N VAL A 44 13.88 0.31 -4.62
CA VAL A 44 14.68 -0.84 -4.17
C VAL A 44 13.82 -2.10 -4.08
N LEU A 45 12.59 -2.00 -3.58
CA LEU A 45 11.67 -3.13 -3.49
C LEU A 45 11.33 -3.71 -4.87
N LEU A 46 11.07 -2.85 -5.86
CA LEU A 46 10.84 -3.25 -7.25
C LEU A 46 12.08 -3.89 -7.86
N LEU A 47 13.26 -3.29 -7.69
CA LEU A 47 14.51 -3.87 -8.17
C LEU A 47 14.75 -5.26 -7.57
N PHE A 48 14.46 -5.45 -6.28
CA PHE A 48 14.54 -6.74 -5.62
C PHE A 48 13.54 -7.75 -6.18
N GLY A 49 12.30 -7.32 -6.43
CA GLY A 49 11.28 -8.16 -7.08
C GLY A 49 11.69 -8.60 -8.48
N VAL A 50 12.28 -7.69 -9.27
CA VAL A 50 12.86 -8.01 -10.58
C VAL A 50 14.00 -9.02 -10.44
N LEU A 51 14.89 -8.83 -9.46
CA LEU A 51 16.01 -9.74 -9.22
C LEU A 51 15.54 -11.15 -8.85
N VAL A 52 14.53 -11.26 -7.99
CA VAL A 52 13.90 -12.54 -7.61
C VAL A 52 13.16 -13.16 -8.77
N PHE A 53 12.51 -12.37 -9.62
CA PHE A 53 11.87 -12.87 -10.82
C PHE A 53 12.91 -13.44 -11.82
N LEU A 54 14.02 -12.73 -12.02
CA LEU A 54 15.11 -13.17 -12.88
C LEU A 54 15.89 -14.36 -12.31
N SER A 55 15.94 -14.55 -10.98
CA SER A 55 16.65 -15.68 -10.38
C SER A 55 16.02 -17.03 -10.70
N GLY A 56 14.71 -17.07 -10.97
CA GLY A 56 14.01 -18.27 -11.47
C GLY A 56 14.23 -18.55 -12.97
N THR A 57 14.92 -17.64 -13.68
CA THR A 57 15.19 -17.76 -15.11
C THR A 57 16.66 -18.15 -15.37
N ALA A 58 16.97 -18.54 -16.61
CA ALA A 58 18.35 -18.77 -17.05
C ALA A 58 19.27 -17.53 -16.98
N ALA A 59 18.76 -16.38 -16.51
CA ALA A 59 19.55 -15.17 -16.25
C ALA A 59 20.38 -15.23 -14.95
N ALA A 60 20.09 -16.18 -14.03
CA ALA A 60 20.79 -16.34 -12.76
C ALA A 60 22.34 -16.31 -12.84
N PRO A 61 23.03 -17.00 -13.78
CA PRO A 61 24.50 -16.98 -13.83
C PRO A 61 25.09 -15.62 -14.21
N PHE A 62 24.36 -14.75 -14.92
CA PHE A 62 24.85 -13.40 -15.28
C PHE A 62 24.75 -12.39 -14.13
N ILE A 63 23.91 -12.68 -13.13
CA ILE A 63 23.83 -11.87 -11.89
C ILE A 63 25.12 -12.04 -11.07
N TYR A 64 25.68 -13.25 -11.03
CA TYR A 64 26.93 -13.52 -10.30
C TYR A 64 28.17 -12.95 -10.98
N THR A 65 28.16 -12.72 -12.30
CA THR A 65 29.32 -12.17 -13.02
C THR A 65 29.53 -10.66 -12.83
N LEU A 66 28.58 -9.97 -12.21
CA LEU A 66 28.70 -8.54 -11.88
C LEU A 66 29.46 -8.27 -10.56
N PHE A 67 29.87 -9.34 -9.86
CA PHE A 67 30.58 -9.29 -8.57
C PHE A 67 31.91 -10.04 -8.64
#